data_AF-A0A8I0AG63-F1
#
_entry.id   AF-A0A8I0AG63-F1
#
_cell.length_a   1.000
_cell.length_b   1.000
_cell.length_c   1.000
_cell.angle_alpha   90.00
_cell.angle_beta   90.00
_cell.angle_gamma   90.00
#
_symmetry.space_group_name_H-M   'P 1'
#
loop_
_entity.id
_entity.type
_entity.pdbx_description
1 polymer ?
#
loop_
_entity_poly.entity_id
_entity_poly.type
_entity_poly.pdbx_seq_one_letter_code
_entity_poly.pdbx_strand_id
1 'polypeptide(L)'
;MSLKDIREYIHLAMEGDSTIEERLQLFYRQRQILQAQMEELQHTMDVLDFKCWYYETARDAGTVQVPQSMSVEELPPQFRNLKRDLAKVPIVD
;
A
#
# COMPACT_ATOMS: atom_id res chain seq x y z
N MET A 1 -2.06 -9.56 14.06
CA MET A 1 -2.32 -10.74 14.91
C MET A 1 -3.50 -10.48 15.83
N SER A 2 -4.48 -11.36 15.83
CA SER A 2 -5.68 -11.27 16.68
C SER A 2 -5.46 -11.92 18.05
N LEU A 3 -6.32 -11.63 19.03
CA LEU A 3 -6.32 -12.34 20.32
C LEU A 3 -6.53 -13.86 20.17
N LYS A 4 -7.20 -14.29 19.09
CA LYS A 4 -7.38 -15.71 18.78
C LYS A 4 -6.04 -16.35 18.41
N ASP A 5 -5.27 -15.72 17.52
CA ASP A 5 -3.96 -16.22 17.10
C ASP A 5 -2.98 -16.31 18.27
N ILE A 6 -3.02 -15.34 19.19
CA ILE A 6 -2.18 -15.34 20.40
C ILE A 6 -2.55 -16.54 21.30
N ARG A 7 -3.84 -16.80 21.51
CA ARG A 7 -4.29 -17.95 22.31
C ARG A 7 -3.86 -19.28 21.68
N GLU A 8 -4.00 -19.40 20.37
CA GLU A 8 -3.56 -20.58 19.61
C GLU A 8 -2.05 -20.79 19.75
N TYR A 9 -1.25 -19.73 19.58
CA TYR A 9 0.19 -19.80 19.81
C TYR A 9 0.56 -20.28 21.22
N ILE A 10 -0.10 -19.74 22.25
CA ILE A 10 0.14 -20.15 23.66
C ILE A 10 -0.15 -21.64 23.83
N HIS A 11 -1.27 -22.13 23.28
CA HIS A 11 -1.63 -23.55 23.37
C HIS A 11 -0.59 -24.43 22.69
N LEU A 12 -0.19 -24.10 21.45
CA LEU A 12 0.84 -24.83 20.71
C LEU A 12 2.18 -24.81 21.48
N ALA A 13 2.56 -23.66 22.04
CA ALA A 13 3.81 -23.54 22.80
C ALA A 13 3.82 -24.41 24.07
N MET A 14 2.67 -24.60 24.73
CA MET A 14 2.53 -25.48 25.88
C MET A 14 2.68 -26.97 25.52
N GLU A 15 2.32 -27.37 24.30
CA GLU A 15 2.50 -28.75 23.80
C GLU A 15 3.97 -29.09 23.50
N GLY A 16 4.83 -28.08 23.38
CA GLY A 16 6.28 -28.27 23.23
C GLY A 16 6.70 -28.51 21.78
N ASP A 17 7.82 -29.21 21.59
CA ASP A 17 8.54 -29.23 20.32
C ASP A 17 7.79 -29.91 19.16
N SER A 18 6.78 -30.72 19.45
CA SER A 18 5.93 -31.34 18.42
C SER A 18 5.13 -30.33 17.60
N THR A 19 5.00 -29.08 18.07
CA THR A 19 4.21 -28.02 17.42
C THR A 19 5.04 -26.90 16.78
N ILE A 20 6.35 -27.11 16.62
CA ILE A 20 7.25 -26.07 16.09
C ILE A 20 6.81 -25.63 14.69
N GLU A 21 6.39 -26.58 13.84
CA GLU A 21 5.96 -26.28 12.47
C GLU A 21 4.68 -25.45 12.46
N GLU A 22 3.69 -25.81 13.28
CA GLU A 22 2.42 -25.08 13.40
C GLU A 22 2.65 -23.64 13.89
N ARG A 23 3.53 -23.47 14.89
CA ARG A 23 3.93 -22.14 15.38
C ARG A 23 4.62 -21.32 14.29
N LEU A 24 5.50 -21.94 13.50
CA LEU A 24 6.17 -21.28 12.38
C LEU A 24 5.17 -20.84 11.30
N GLN A 25 4.23 -21.71 10.93
CA GLN A 25 3.18 -21.39 9.95
C GLN A 25 2.27 -20.25 10.40
N LEU A 26 1.97 -20.16 11.69
CA LEU A 26 1.23 -19.03 12.27
C LEU A 26 1.97 -17.71 11.99
N PHE A 27 3.27 -17.64 12.27
CA PHE A 27 4.05 -16.43 12.02
C PHE A 27 4.22 -16.12 10.53
N TYR A 28 4.37 -17.13 9.67
CA TYR A 28 4.42 -16.89 8.22
C TYR A 28 3.13 -16.29 7.68
N ARG A 29 1.97 -16.78 8.11
CA ARG A 29 0.69 -16.15 7.76
C ARG A 29 0.62 -14.70 8.22
N GLN A 30 1.03 -14.43 9.47
CA GLN A 30 1.02 -13.05 9.99
C GLN A 30 1.96 -12.14 9.21
N ARG A 31 3.13 -12.64 8.82
CA ARG A 31 4.09 -11.91 7.97
C ARG A 31 3.48 -11.59 6.61
N GLN A 32 2.82 -12.55 5.97
CA GLN A 32 2.16 -12.33 4.68
C GLN A 32 1.05 -11.29 4.75
N ILE A 33 0.22 -11.33 5.80
CA ILE A 33 -0.83 -10.33 6.01
C ILE A 33 -0.24 -8.94 6.17
N LEU A 34 0.79 -8.79 7.01
CA LEU A 34 1.43 -7.48 7.21
C LEU A 34 2.11 -6.99 5.94
N GLN A 35 2.75 -7.87 5.17
CA GLN A 35 3.35 -7.52 3.90
C GLN A 35 2.32 -6.97 2.90
N ALA A 36 1.16 -7.62 2.78
CA ALA A 36 0.07 -7.13 1.93
C ALA A 36 -0.48 -5.77 2.41
N GLN A 37 -0.61 -5.57 3.71
CA GLN A 37 -1.02 -4.27 4.28
C GLN A 37 0.01 -3.17 4.02
N MET A 38 1.30 -3.49 4.11
CA MET A 38 2.37 -2.55 3.78
C MET A 38 2.34 -2.17 2.30
N GLU A 39 2.07 -3.12 1.41
CA GLU A 39 1.92 -2.86 -0.02
C GLU A 39 0.72 -1.94 -0.32
N GLU A 40 -0.42 -2.15 0.34
CA GLU A 40 -1.59 -1.29 0.22
C GLU A 40 -1.32 0.13 0.77
N LEU A 41 -0.65 0.24 1.91
CA LEU A 41 -0.25 1.52 2.49
C LEU A 41 0.76 2.26 1.59
N GLN A 42 1.71 1.53 1.00
CA GLN A 42 2.67 2.12 0.06
C GLN A 42 1.95 2.62 -1.19
N HIS A 43 1.03 1.84 -1.76
CA HIS A 43 0.21 2.31 -2.88
C HIS A 43 -0.59 3.56 -2.53
N THR A 44 -1.20 3.60 -1.33
CA THR A 44 -1.91 4.77 -0.84
C THR A 44 -0.99 5.99 -0.74
N MET A 45 0.24 5.79 -0.25
CA MET A 45 1.25 6.86 -0.17
C MET A 45 1.61 7.37 -1.56
N ASP A 46 1.82 6.49 -2.54
CA ASP A 46 2.15 6.88 -3.91
C ASP A 46 1.05 7.77 -4.52
N VAL A 47 -0.23 7.48 -4.24
CA VAL A 47 -1.38 8.30 -4.65
C VAL A 47 -1.36 9.68 -3.98
N LEU A 48 -1.06 9.73 -2.69
CA LEU A 48 -0.95 10.99 -1.95
C LEU A 48 0.20 11.84 -2.49
N ASP A 49 1.37 11.24 -2.70
CA ASP A 49 2.54 11.92 -3.25
C ASP A 49 2.24 12.49 -4.64
N PHE A 50 1.52 11.75 -5.49
CA PHE A 50 1.06 12.26 -6.78
C PHE A 50 0.11 13.44 -6.63
N LYS A 51 -0.84 13.39 -5.69
CA LYS A 51 -1.78 14.50 -5.45
C LYS A 51 -1.06 15.73 -4.89
N CYS A 52 -0.09 15.55 -3.99
CA CYS A 52 0.76 16.64 -3.50
C CYS A 52 1.49 17.31 -4.66
N TRP A 53 2.21 16.54 -5.48
CA TRP A 53 2.88 17.05 -6.68
C TRP A 53 1.90 17.75 -7.65
N TYR A 54 0.72 17.17 -7.86
CA TYR A 54 -0.31 17.73 -8.75
C TYR A 54 -0.74 19.13 -8.28
N TYR A 55 -1.04 19.29 -7.00
CA TYR A 55 -1.49 20.57 -6.47
C TYR A 55 -0.35 21.57 -6.26
N GLU A 56 0.88 21.13 -5.99
CA GLU A 56 2.06 21.99 -6.02
C GLU A 56 2.29 22.57 -7.42
N THR A 57 2.21 21.72 -8.45
CA THR A 57 2.31 22.14 -9.85
C THR A 57 1.18 23.10 -10.21
N ALA A 58 -0.05 22.81 -9.78
CA ALA A 58 -1.19 23.68 -10.02
C ALA A 58 -1.05 25.03 -9.32
N ARG A 59 -0.56 25.05 -8.08
CA ARG A 59 -0.32 26.28 -7.31
C ARG A 59 0.71 27.15 -8.03
N ASP A 60 1.82 26.57 -8.45
CA ASP A 60 2.90 27.31 -9.10
C ASP A 60 2.49 27.84 -10.48
N ALA A 61 1.61 27.11 -11.19
CA ALA A 61 0.99 27.55 -12.43
C ALA A 61 -0.21 28.50 -12.25
N GLY A 62 -0.74 28.64 -11.03
CA GLY A 62 -1.99 29.35 -10.74
C GLY A 62 -3.26 28.64 -11.25
N THR A 63 -3.15 27.40 -11.74
CA THR A 63 -4.30 26.62 -12.22
C THR A 63 -4.04 25.11 -12.28
N VAL A 64 -5.08 24.31 -12.05
CA VAL A 64 -5.07 22.85 -12.24
C VAL A 64 -5.01 22.41 -13.70
N GLN A 65 -5.32 23.29 -14.67
CA GLN A 65 -5.30 22.90 -16.08
C GLN A 65 -3.92 22.45 -16.56
N VAL A 66 -2.83 22.98 -15.97
CA VAL A 66 -1.45 22.61 -16.32
C VAL A 66 -1.15 21.15 -15.98
N PRO A 67 -1.23 20.69 -14.73
CA PRO A 67 -0.98 19.28 -14.42
C PRO A 67 -2.07 18.35 -14.99
N GLN A 68 -3.28 18.84 -15.25
CA GLN A 68 -4.36 18.07 -15.88
C GLN A 68 -4.08 17.74 -17.35
N SER A 69 -3.48 18.67 -18.10
CA SER A 69 -3.20 18.51 -19.54
C SER A 69 -1.89 17.78 -19.84
N MET A 70 -1.04 17.54 -18.83
CA MET A 70 0.22 16.82 -19.00
C MET A 70 0.00 15.38 -19.50
N SER A 71 0.73 15.03 -20.56
CA SER A 71 0.93 13.66 -21.05
C SER A 71 1.68 12.79 -20.01
N VAL A 72 1.76 11.48 -20.23
CA VAL A 72 2.48 10.58 -19.31
C VAL A 72 3.99 10.86 -19.33
N GLU A 73 4.52 11.30 -20.47
CA GLU A 73 5.93 11.59 -20.69
C GLU A 73 6.39 12.83 -19.91
N GLU A 74 5.50 13.81 -19.75
CA GLU A 74 5.74 15.07 -19.02
C GLU A 74 5.70 14.91 -17.49
N LEU A 75 5.16 13.80 -16.99
CA LEU A 75 5.12 13.55 -15.55
C LEU A 75 6.49 13.12 -15.02
N PRO A 76 6.75 13.42 -13.73
CA PRO A 76 7.85 12.81 -13.01
C PRO A 76 7.86 11.28 -13.20
N PRO A 77 9.02 10.66 -13.50
CA PRO A 77 9.11 9.24 -13.85
C PRO A 77 8.40 8.29 -12.87
N GLN A 78 8.45 8.61 -11.57
CA GLN A 78 7.84 7.82 -10.50
C GLN A 78 6.30 7.77 -10.58
N PHE A 79 5.64 8.79 -11.14
CA PHE A 79 4.17 8.86 -11.22
C PHE A 79 3.60 8.31 -12.52
N ARG A 80 4.44 7.99 -13.50
CA ARG A 80 3.99 7.54 -14.84
C ARG A 80 3.20 6.24 -14.78
N ASN A 81 3.66 5.28 -13.96
CA ASN A 81 2.97 4.01 -13.77
C ASN A 81 1.68 4.23 -12.97
N LEU A 82 1.76 5.02 -11.90
CA LEU A 82 0.59 5.32 -11.07
C LEU A 82 -0.54 6.01 -11.84
N LYS A 83 -0.25 6.97 -12.73
CA LYS A 83 -1.29 7.62 -13.55
C LYS A 83 -2.00 6.63 -14.48
N ARG A 84 -1.30 5.62 -14.99
CA ARG A 84 -1.92 4.55 -15.81
C ARG A 84 -2.85 3.67 -14.98
N ASP A 85 -2.54 3.46 -13.71
CA ASP A 85 -3.38 2.67 -12.81
C ASP A 85 -4.60 3.46 -12.32
N LEU A 86 -4.41 4.74 -11.96
CA LEU A 86 -5.49 5.64 -11.59
C LEU A 86 -6.48 5.90 -12.74
N ALA A 87 -6.03 5.92 -14.00
CA ALA A 87 -6.92 6.07 -15.16
C ALA A 87 -7.94 4.92 -15.31
N LYS A 88 -7.75 3.79 -14.61
CA LYS A 88 -8.69 2.66 -14.60
C LYS A 88 -9.71 2.72 -13.47
N VAL A 89 -9.52 3.61 -12.50
CA VAL A 89 -10.40 3.80 -11.34
C VAL A 89 -11.18 5.09 -11.54
N PRO A 90 -12.52 5.11 -11.39
CA PRO A 90 -13.28 6.35 -11.49
C PRO A 90 -12.86 7.26 -10.34
N ILE A 91 -12.15 8.35 -10.66
CA ILE A 91 -11.87 9.41 -9.69
C ILE A 91 -13.19 10.15 -9.49
N VAL A 92 -13.80 9.98 -8.32
CA VAL A 92 -14.92 10.81 -7.88
C VAL A 92 -14.30 12.12 -7.40
N ASP A 93 -14.58 13.20 -8.11
CA ASP A 93 -14.24 14.58 -7.70
C ASP A 93 -15.03 14.99 -6.44
#